data_AF-A0A8H4WSM1-F1
#
_entry.id   AF-A0A8H4WSM1-F1
#
_cell.length_a   1.000
_cell.length_b   1.000
_cell.length_c   1.000
_cell.angle_alpha   90.00
_cell.angle_beta   90.00
_cell.angle_gamma   90.00
#
_symmetry.space_group_name_H-M   'P 1'
#
loop_
_entity.id
_entity.type
_entity.pdbx_description
1 polymer ?
#
loop_
_entity_poly.entity_id
_entity_poly.type
_entity_poly.pdbx_seq_one_letter_code
_entity_poly.pdbx_strand_id
1 'polypeptide(L)'
;MNRSTFFSLRNFPLHLDRMIELGLDVQNYAKVIAEGLAFLHWVARIDADDVEFVLARSLSTSHSHPYGPFDVTTFAPHSMWIIDFDCCNPITMDRNGAATAAECFWRNDPYYPRPGSTDASGQELWSAFKGYYLEVSREVLKKEEQPVKGLPSLLISIIEEGPKLSKGE
;
A
#
# COMPACT_ATOMS: atom_id res chain seq x y z
N MET A 1 -2.04 -15.24 41.08
CA MET A 1 -1.14 -15.34 39.92
C MET A 1 -1.72 -14.49 38.80
N ASN A 2 -1.15 -13.31 38.56
CA ASN A 2 -1.52 -12.48 37.41
C ASN A 2 -0.94 -13.11 36.14
N ARG A 3 -1.79 -13.76 35.33
CA ARG A 3 -1.46 -14.00 33.92
C ARG A 3 -1.65 -12.67 33.19
N SER A 4 -0.58 -11.91 33.06
CA SER A 4 -0.53 -10.88 32.03
C SER A 4 -0.58 -11.57 30.68
N THR A 5 -1.72 -11.50 29.99
CA THR A 5 -1.82 -11.83 28.57
C THR A 5 -1.16 -10.69 27.80
N PHE A 6 0.16 -10.68 27.77
CA PHE A 6 0.90 -9.86 26.82
C PHE A 6 0.55 -10.37 25.43
N PHE A 7 -0.22 -9.58 24.68
CA PHE A 7 -0.35 -9.74 23.25
C PHE A 7 0.97 -9.27 22.64
N SER A 8 1.78 -10.21 22.18
CA SER A 8 2.96 -9.91 21.37
C SER A 8 2.53 -9.98 19.92
N LEU A 9 2.62 -8.85 19.21
CA LEU A 9 2.65 -8.86 17.75
C LEU A 9 3.88 -9.69 17.36
N ARG A 10 3.66 -10.86 16.76
CA ARG A 10 4.72 -11.63 16.13
C ARG A 10 4.62 -11.33 14.65
N ASN A 11 5.64 -10.69 14.11
CA ASN A 11 5.74 -10.46 12.67
C ASN A 11 6.00 -11.81 12.00
N PHE A 12 5.02 -12.28 11.25
CA PHE A 12 5.16 -13.45 10.40
C PHE A 12 5.24 -12.95 8.96
N PRO A 13 6.41 -13.07 8.29
CA PRO A 13 6.52 -12.66 6.91
C PRO A 13 5.58 -13.52 6.05
N LEU A 14 4.69 -12.85 5.32
CA LEU A 14 3.74 -13.48 4.41
C LEU A 14 4.18 -13.19 2.97
N HIS A 15 5.08 -14.03 2.45
CA HIS A 15 5.63 -13.87 1.11
C HIS A 15 4.61 -14.23 0.01
N LEU A 16 4.76 -13.63 -1.17
CA LEU A 16 3.83 -13.76 -2.31
C LEU A 16 3.59 -15.22 -2.71
N ASP A 17 4.64 -16.04 -2.78
CA ASP A 17 4.56 -17.47 -3.06
C ASP A 17 3.66 -18.19 -2.05
N ARG A 18 3.80 -17.88 -0.75
CA ARG A 18 2.96 -18.43 0.32
C ARG A 18 1.52 -17.93 0.21
N MET A 19 1.31 -16.67 -0.15
CA MET A 19 -0.04 -16.15 -0.39
C MET A 19 -0.74 -16.91 -1.52
N ILE A 20 -0.02 -17.18 -2.62
CA ILE A 20 -0.53 -17.94 -3.76
C ILE A 20 -0.82 -19.39 -3.36
N GLU A 21 0.11 -20.05 -2.64
CA GLU A 21 -0.08 -21.42 -2.13
C GLU A 21 -1.31 -21.54 -1.21
N LEU A 22 -1.57 -20.52 -0.40
CA LEU A 22 -2.72 -20.45 0.51
C LEU A 22 -4.02 -20.06 -0.18
N GLY A 23 -4.01 -19.80 -1.49
CA GLY A 23 -5.18 -19.41 -2.27
C GLY A 23 -5.69 -18.00 -1.95
N LEU A 24 -4.81 -17.11 -1.50
CA LEU A 24 -5.16 -15.73 -1.18
C LEU A 24 -5.36 -14.89 -2.45
N ASP A 25 -6.29 -13.95 -2.39
CA ASP A 25 -6.57 -13.01 -3.50
C ASP A 25 -5.55 -11.86 -3.53
N VAL A 26 -4.32 -12.21 -3.92
CA VAL A 26 -3.16 -11.28 -4.00
C VAL A 26 -3.48 -10.03 -4.83
N GLN A 27 -4.32 -10.16 -5.85
CA GLN A 27 -4.72 -9.06 -6.72
C GLN A 27 -5.61 -8.05 -5.99
N ASN A 28 -6.59 -8.51 -5.21
CA ASN A 28 -7.41 -7.60 -4.42
C ASN A 28 -6.66 -7.04 -3.20
N TYR A 29 -5.70 -7.76 -2.59
CA TYR A 29 -4.81 -7.14 -1.60
C TYR A 29 -4.00 -6.00 -2.21
N ALA A 30 -3.39 -6.20 -3.39
CA ALA A 30 -2.64 -5.15 -4.09
C ALA A 30 -3.50 -3.90 -4.35
N LYS A 31 -4.78 -4.08 -4.72
CA LYS A 31 -5.73 -2.98 -4.89
C LYS A 31 -6.03 -2.25 -3.58
N VAL A 32 -6.24 -2.97 -2.48
CA VAL A 32 -6.49 -2.33 -1.17
C VAL A 32 -5.25 -1.55 -0.69
N ILE A 33 -4.04 -2.06 -0.91
CA ILE A 33 -2.79 -1.32 -0.62
C ILE A 33 -2.73 -0.05 -1.50
N ALA A 34 -3.04 -0.18 -2.80
CA ALA A 34 -3.06 0.95 -3.72
C ALA A 34 -4.07 2.04 -3.31
N GLU A 35 -5.28 1.66 -2.89
CA GLU A 35 -6.30 2.58 -2.38
C GLU A 35 -5.82 3.30 -1.12
N GLY A 36 -5.25 2.54 -0.18
CA GLY A 36 -4.68 3.07 1.06
C GLY A 36 -3.62 4.13 0.78
N LEU A 37 -2.62 3.81 -0.04
CA LEU A 37 -1.56 4.76 -0.38
C LEU A 37 -2.09 5.98 -1.13
N ALA A 38 -3.04 5.82 -2.07
CA ALA A 38 -3.66 6.95 -2.77
C ALA A 38 -4.38 7.88 -1.78
N PHE A 39 -5.06 7.31 -0.77
CA PHE A 39 -5.68 8.10 0.30
C PHE A 39 -4.64 8.85 1.13
N LEU A 40 -3.57 8.17 1.58
CA LEU A 40 -2.52 8.81 2.39
C LEU A 40 -1.84 9.95 1.64
N HIS A 41 -1.46 9.74 0.38
CA HIS A 41 -0.76 10.76 -0.39
C HIS A 41 -1.67 11.95 -0.75
N TRP A 42 -2.91 11.71 -1.14
CA TRP A 42 -3.72 12.75 -1.79
C TRP A 42 -4.82 13.36 -0.93
N VAL A 43 -5.35 12.59 0.02
CA VAL A 43 -6.36 13.07 0.99
C VAL A 43 -5.68 13.53 2.26
N ALA A 44 -4.88 12.64 2.89
CA ALA A 44 -4.17 12.98 4.12
C ALA A 44 -2.95 13.86 3.87
N ARG A 45 -2.43 13.87 2.63
CA ARG A 45 -1.26 14.66 2.21
C ARG A 45 -0.03 14.36 3.05
N ILE A 46 0.23 13.08 3.27
CA ILE A 46 1.43 12.56 3.94
C ILE A 46 2.24 11.67 3.01
N ASP A 47 3.51 11.47 3.32
CA ASP A 47 4.47 10.66 2.54
C ASP A 47 4.28 9.15 2.69
N ALA A 48 3.49 8.70 3.66
CA ALA A 48 3.28 7.30 4.03
C ALA A 48 4.59 6.59 4.42
N ASP A 49 5.52 7.31 5.05
CA ASP A 49 6.76 6.73 5.55
C ASP A 49 6.51 5.72 6.67
N ASP A 50 7.12 4.54 6.54
CA ASP A 50 7.11 3.41 7.47
C ASP A 50 5.72 2.83 7.83
N VAL A 51 4.68 3.11 7.04
CA VAL A 51 3.34 2.55 7.29
C VAL A 51 3.29 1.04 7.06
N GLU A 52 2.67 0.31 7.98
CA GLU A 52 2.51 -1.14 7.87
C GLU A 52 1.09 -1.52 7.44
N PHE A 53 0.97 -2.45 6.50
CA PHE A 53 -0.30 -3.07 6.11
C PHE A 53 -0.42 -4.45 6.75
N VAL A 54 -1.44 -4.63 7.58
CA VAL A 54 -1.63 -5.86 8.36
C VAL A 54 -2.99 -6.50 8.08
N LEU A 55 -3.03 -7.83 8.07
CA LEU A 55 -4.29 -8.58 8.02
C LEU A 55 -4.88 -8.67 9.43
N ALA A 56 -6.11 -8.18 9.60
CA ALA A 56 -6.82 -8.22 10.86
C ALA A 56 -8.24 -8.74 10.67
N ARG A 57 -8.82 -9.30 11.74
CA ARG A 57 -10.19 -9.81 11.73
C ARG A 57 -11.16 -8.74 11.22
N SER A 58 -12.05 -9.13 10.32
CA SER A 58 -13.06 -8.22 9.80
C SER A 58 -14.00 -7.84 10.93
N LEU A 59 -14.14 -6.55 11.19
CA LEU A 59 -15.19 -6.05 12.06
C LEU A 59 -16.47 -6.06 11.24
N SER A 60 -17.55 -6.64 11.76
CA SER A 60 -18.86 -6.65 11.10
C SER A 60 -19.43 -5.22 11.10
N THR A 61 -18.91 -4.35 10.25
CA THR A 61 -19.41 -3.00 10.06
C THR A 61 -20.20 -2.95 8.77
N SER A 62 -21.27 -2.18 8.76
CA SER A 62 -22.15 -1.90 7.62
C SER A 62 -21.47 -1.14 6.46
N HIS A 63 -20.15 -1.01 6.50
CA HIS A 63 -19.29 -0.32 5.53
C HIS A 63 -18.20 -1.28 5.04
N SER A 64 -18.59 -2.46 4.58
CA SER A 64 -17.69 -3.36 3.87
C SER A 64 -17.18 -2.68 2.61
N HIS A 65 -15.86 -2.52 2.48
CA HIS A 65 -15.24 -2.10 1.22
C HIS A 65 -15.71 -3.04 0.09
N PRO A 66 -15.86 -2.57 -1.15
CA PRO A 66 -16.28 -3.42 -2.26
C PRO A 66 -15.33 -4.61 -2.52
N TYR A 67 -14.11 -4.55 -1.97
CA TYR A 67 -13.12 -5.64 -1.97
C TYR A 67 -12.94 -6.34 -0.61
N GLY A 68 -13.88 -6.19 0.33
CA GLY A 68 -13.87 -6.86 1.63
C GLY A 68 -15.27 -7.29 2.11
N PRO A 69 -15.37 -8.24 3.06
CA PRO A 69 -14.28 -9.01 3.67
C PRO A 69 -13.68 -10.05 2.71
N PHE A 70 -12.37 -10.29 2.83
CA PHE A 70 -11.71 -11.38 2.11
C PHE A 70 -12.21 -12.71 2.66
N ASP A 71 -12.96 -13.46 1.84
CA ASP A 71 -13.49 -14.77 2.20
C ASP A 71 -12.55 -15.87 1.72
N VAL A 72 -11.48 -16.11 2.48
CA VAL A 72 -10.62 -17.27 2.27
C VAL A 72 -10.75 -18.21 3.45
N THR A 73 -11.00 -19.49 3.13
CA THR A 73 -11.23 -20.60 4.07
C THR A 73 -10.10 -20.77 5.11
N THR A 74 -8.90 -20.28 4.82
CA THR A 74 -7.72 -20.38 5.69
C THR A 74 -7.70 -19.37 6.85
N PHE A 75 -8.17 -18.13 6.66
CA PHE A 75 -7.98 -17.04 7.65
C PHE A 75 -9.27 -16.56 8.34
N ALA A 76 -10.42 -17.17 8.03
CA ALA A 76 -11.73 -16.59 8.32
C ALA A 76 -11.89 -15.17 7.68
N PRO A 77 -13.09 -14.58 7.68
CA PRO A 77 -13.30 -13.24 7.12
C PRO A 77 -12.39 -12.20 7.77
N HIS A 78 -11.60 -11.51 6.96
CA HIS A 78 -10.62 -10.53 7.42
C HIS A 78 -10.56 -9.29 6.53
N SER A 79 -9.83 -8.29 6.98
CA SER A 79 -9.66 -6.98 6.35
C SER A 79 -8.21 -6.53 6.50
N MET A 80 -7.78 -5.59 5.65
CA MET A 80 -6.46 -4.98 5.75
C MET A 80 -6.54 -3.68 6.52
N TRP A 81 -5.63 -3.49 7.45
CA TRP A 81 -5.50 -2.29 8.28
C TRP A 81 -4.17 -1.62 7.97
N ILE A 82 -4.12 -0.29 8.07
CA ILE A 82 -2.89 0.48 8.00
C ILE A 82 -2.56 0.94 9.41
N ILE A 83 -1.35 0.67 9.87
CA ILE A 83 -0.84 1.06 11.19
C ILE A 83 0.52 1.75 11.03
N ASP A 84 1.09 2.17 12.17
CA ASP A 84 2.41 2.80 12.28
C ASP A 84 2.58 4.07 11.43
N PHE A 85 1.96 5.16 11.90
CA PHE A 85 2.01 6.47 11.23
C PHE A 85 3.02 7.42 11.89
N ASP A 86 3.89 6.94 12.77
CA ASP A 86 4.77 7.77 13.60
C ASP A 86 5.91 8.42 12.81
N CYS A 87 6.34 7.80 11.70
CA CYS A 87 7.33 8.34 10.77
C CYS A 87 6.74 9.22 9.65
N CYS A 88 5.41 9.24 9.47
CA CYS A 88 4.76 9.96 8.38
C CYS A 88 4.91 11.49 8.49
N ASN A 89 5.27 12.14 7.39
CA ASN A 89 5.38 13.59 7.30
C ASN A 89 4.44 14.18 6.25
N PRO A 90 3.97 15.44 6.41
CA PRO A 90 3.22 16.13 5.38
C PRO A 90 4.02 16.29 4.08
N ILE A 91 3.35 16.12 2.94
CA ILE A 91 3.91 16.37 1.61
C ILE A 91 3.27 17.57 0.93
N THR A 92 4.04 18.22 0.06
CA THR A 92 3.53 19.26 -0.84
C THR A 92 2.77 18.65 -2.01
N MET A 93 1.74 19.32 -2.50
CA MET A 93 0.99 18.88 -3.70
C MET A 93 1.70 19.35 -4.99
N ASP A 94 2.97 18.97 -5.12
CA ASP A 94 3.83 19.29 -6.25
C ASP A 94 4.83 18.14 -6.54
N ARG A 95 5.77 18.40 -7.46
CA ARG A 95 6.81 17.43 -7.83
C ARG A 95 7.67 16.98 -6.64
N ASN A 96 7.94 17.85 -5.68
CA ASN A 96 8.78 17.51 -4.54
C ASN A 96 8.05 16.53 -3.62
N GLY A 97 6.79 16.79 -3.28
CA GLY A 97 6.01 15.86 -2.48
C GLY A 97 5.79 14.52 -3.17
N ALA A 98 5.56 14.50 -4.49
CA ALA A 98 5.49 13.26 -5.26
C ALA A 98 6.82 12.48 -5.25
N ALA A 99 7.96 13.17 -5.29
CA ALA A 99 9.27 12.54 -5.19
C ALA A 99 9.55 11.99 -3.78
N THR A 100 9.17 12.72 -2.72
CA THR A 100 9.29 12.27 -1.33
C THR A 100 8.45 11.04 -1.07
N ALA A 101 7.19 11.01 -1.53
CA ALA A 101 6.33 9.83 -1.40
C ALA A 101 6.89 8.61 -2.16
N ALA A 102 7.47 8.83 -3.35
CA ALA A 102 8.14 7.75 -4.09
C ALA A 102 9.42 7.25 -3.39
N GLU A 103 10.15 8.12 -2.70
CA GLU A 103 11.31 7.73 -1.89
C GLU A 103 10.87 6.89 -0.68
N CYS A 104 9.84 7.31 0.03
CA CYS A 104 9.25 6.56 1.16
C CYS A 104 8.74 5.19 0.69
N PHE A 105 8.08 5.11 -0.47
CA PHE A 105 7.66 3.84 -1.07
C PHE A 105 8.82 2.82 -1.22
N TRP A 106 10.01 3.28 -1.59
CA TRP A 106 11.18 2.42 -1.73
C TRP A 106 11.89 2.12 -0.41
N ARG A 107 11.84 3.07 0.54
CA ARG A 107 12.42 2.93 1.89
C ARG A 107 11.62 1.94 2.74
N ASN A 108 10.30 1.98 2.65
CA ASN A 108 9.43 1.04 3.35
C ASN A 108 9.78 -0.38 2.93
N ASP A 109 9.66 -1.30 3.87
CA ASP A 109 9.89 -2.72 3.64
C ASP A 109 9.08 -3.23 2.42
N PRO A 110 9.56 -4.26 1.71
CA PRO A 110 8.97 -4.75 0.46
C PRO A 110 7.66 -5.52 0.66
N TYR A 111 6.76 -5.03 1.53
CA TYR A 111 5.40 -5.50 1.70
C TYR A 111 4.47 -5.00 0.58
N TYR A 112 4.90 -4.00 -0.20
CA TYR A 112 4.13 -3.47 -1.33
C TYR A 112 4.51 -4.15 -2.64
N PRO A 113 3.57 -4.28 -3.60
CA PRO A 113 3.90 -4.67 -4.96
C PRO A 113 4.93 -3.71 -5.55
N ARG A 114 6.12 -4.21 -5.93
CA ARG A 114 7.19 -3.41 -6.55
C ARG A 114 7.25 -3.65 -8.06
N PRO A 115 7.60 -2.63 -8.87
CA PRO A 115 7.89 -2.82 -10.28
C PRO A 115 9.15 -3.68 -10.48
N GLY A 116 9.35 -4.19 -11.69
CA GLY A 116 10.61 -4.82 -12.10
C GLY A 116 10.77 -6.30 -11.76
N SER A 117 9.71 -6.95 -11.24
CA SER A 117 9.69 -8.42 -11.13
C SER A 117 9.88 -9.08 -12.51
N THR A 118 10.66 -10.16 -12.54
CA THR A 118 10.89 -10.99 -13.73
C THR A 118 9.88 -12.13 -13.87
N ASP A 119 9.13 -12.43 -12.80
CA ASP A 119 8.10 -13.45 -12.77
C ASP A 119 6.73 -12.87 -13.15
N ALA A 120 5.90 -13.68 -13.81
CA ALA A 120 4.58 -13.24 -14.30
C ALA A 120 3.67 -12.78 -13.15
N SER A 121 3.70 -13.49 -12.00
CA SER A 121 2.88 -13.16 -10.84
C SER A 121 3.19 -11.78 -10.27
N GLY A 122 4.48 -11.42 -10.15
CA GLY A 122 4.91 -10.11 -9.68
C GLY A 122 4.61 -9.00 -10.69
N GLN A 123 4.72 -9.27 -11.99
CA GLN A 123 4.32 -8.33 -13.04
C GLN A 123 2.81 -8.04 -13.02
N GLU A 124 2.00 -9.08 -12.88
CA GLU A 124 0.54 -8.94 -12.74
C GLU A 124 0.17 -8.17 -11.47
N LEU A 125 0.85 -8.47 -10.35
CA LEU A 125 0.62 -7.80 -9.07
C LEU A 125 0.94 -6.30 -9.14
N TRP A 126 2.08 -5.93 -9.75
CA TRP A 126 2.42 -4.52 -10.00
C TRP A 126 1.40 -3.85 -10.91
N SER A 127 0.95 -4.54 -11.96
CA SER A 127 -0.05 -4.00 -12.89
C SER A 127 -1.38 -3.70 -12.21
N ALA A 128 -1.85 -4.60 -11.34
CA ALA A 128 -3.06 -4.38 -10.56
C ALA A 128 -2.92 -3.24 -9.55
N PHE A 129 -1.80 -3.19 -8.82
CA PHE A 129 -1.48 -2.08 -7.92
C PHE A 129 -1.48 -0.73 -8.66
N LYS A 130 -0.66 -0.61 -9.71
CA LYS A 130 -0.50 0.62 -10.49
C LYS A 130 -1.81 1.09 -11.12
N GLY A 131 -2.54 0.17 -11.74
CA GLY A 131 -3.82 0.46 -12.38
C GLY A 131 -4.82 1.05 -11.39
N TYR A 132 -4.97 0.39 -10.23
CA TYR A 132 -5.94 0.80 -9.23
C TYR A 132 -5.51 2.06 -8.46
N TYR A 133 -4.22 2.21 -8.17
CA TYR A 133 -3.66 3.43 -7.58
C TYR A 133 -4.00 4.66 -8.43
N LEU A 134 -3.78 4.58 -9.74
CA LEU A 134 -4.06 5.67 -10.67
C LEU A 134 -5.56 5.94 -10.83
N GLU A 135 -6.40 4.89 -10.79
CA GLU A 135 -7.85 5.02 -10.82
C GLU A 135 -8.38 5.77 -9.60
N VAL A 136 -8.04 5.30 -8.39
CA VAL A 136 -8.45 5.93 -7.12
C VAL A 136 -7.93 7.36 -7.03
N SER A 137 -6.66 7.58 -7.39
CA SER A 137 -6.06 8.92 -7.36
C SER A 137 -6.77 9.90 -8.27
N ARG A 138 -7.23 9.45 -9.46
CA ARG A 138 -8.01 10.29 -10.39
C ARG A 138 -9.33 10.73 -9.77
N GLU A 139 -10.01 9.82 -9.07
CA GLU A 139 -11.28 10.14 -8.41
C GLU A 139 -11.10 11.08 -7.21
N VAL A 140 -10.08 10.85 -6.40
CA VAL A 140 -9.73 11.70 -5.26
C VAL A 140 -9.41 13.13 -5.72
N LEU A 141 -8.58 13.27 -6.75
CA LEU A 141 -8.09 14.56 -7.24
C LEU A 141 -8.98 15.20 -8.31
N LYS A 142 -10.19 14.68 -8.58
CA LYS A 142 -11.02 15.14 -9.70
C LYS A 142 -11.38 16.63 -9.67
N LYS A 143 -11.44 17.23 -8.48
CA LYS A 143 -11.76 18.66 -8.26
C LYS A 143 -10.53 19.56 -8.18
N GLU A 144 -9.32 19.00 -8.18
CA GLU A 144 -8.07 19.76 -8.07
C GLU A 144 -7.65 20.37 -9.42
N GLU A 145 -6.66 21.26 -9.38
CA GLU A 145 -6.08 21.87 -10.57
C GLU A 145 -5.26 20.87 -11.40
N GLN A 146 -5.05 21.18 -12.69
CA GLN A 146 -4.36 20.29 -13.63
C GLN A 146 -2.94 19.87 -13.19
N PRO A 147 -2.10 20.74 -12.60
CA PRO A 147 -0.79 20.32 -12.12
C PRO A 147 -0.88 19.23 -11.06
N VAL A 148 -1.85 19.33 -10.14
CA VAL A 148 -2.07 18.37 -9.05
C VAL A 148 -2.60 17.03 -9.59
N LYS A 149 -3.49 17.07 -10.59
CA LYS A 149 -4.03 15.87 -11.26
C LYS A 149 -2.96 15.02 -11.95
N GLY A 150 -1.82 15.59 -12.31
CA GLY A 150 -0.69 14.87 -12.91
C GLY A 150 0.24 14.18 -11.90
N LEU A 151 0.15 14.49 -10.61
CA LEU A 151 1.05 13.97 -9.58
C LEU A 151 1.01 12.44 -9.41
N PRO A 152 -0.15 11.76 -9.49
CA PRO A 152 -0.18 10.29 -9.38
C PRO A 152 0.63 9.59 -10.47
N SER A 153 0.53 10.06 -11.72
CA SER A 153 1.33 9.52 -12.82
C SER A 153 2.81 9.84 -12.68
N LEU A 154 3.14 11.05 -12.18
CA LEU A 154 4.52 11.42 -11.89
C LEU A 154 5.13 10.52 -10.81
N LEU A 155 4.40 10.30 -9.70
CA LEU A 155 4.84 9.43 -8.61
C LEU A 155 5.11 8.00 -9.11
N ILE A 156 4.17 7.42 -9.88
CA ILE A 156 4.35 6.07 -10.46
C ILE A 156 5.56 6.02 -11.38
N SER A 157 5.79 7.06 -12.20
CA SER A 157 6.98 7.14 -13.06
C SER A 157 8.27 7.13 -12.24
N ILE A 158 8.34 7.90 -11.15
CA ILE A 158 9.51 7.94 -10.27
C ILE A 158 9.72 6.58 -9.59
N ILE A 159 8.65 5.90 -9.18
CA ILE A 159 8.75 4.55 -8.61
C ILE A 159 9.31 3.57 -9.65
N GLU A 160 8.82 3.61 -10.90
CA GLU A 160 9.28 2.70 -11.97
C GLU A 160 10.73 2.98 -12.43
N GLU A 161 11.24 4.20 -12.25
CA GLU A 161 12.67 4.52 -12.44
C GLU A 161 13.57 3.82 -11.41
N GLY A 162 13.01 3.42 -10.27
CA GLY A 162 13.72 2.74 -9.18
C GLY A 162 14.28 3.69 -8.11
N PRO A 163 14.81 3.15 -7.00
CA PRO A 163 15.37 3.96 -5.93
C PRO A 163 16.60 4.71 -6.44
N LYS A 164 16.74 5.98 -6.06
CA LYS A 164 17.99 6.69 -6.26
C LYS A 164 19.04 6.00 -5.38
N LEU A 165 20.04 5.38 -6.01
CA LEU A 165 21.20 4.87 -5.29
C LEU A 165 21.84 6.05 -4.54
N SER A 166 21.68 6.11 -3.22
CA SER A 166 22.50 6.97 -2.38
C SER A 166 23.95 6.55 -2.64
N LYS A 167 24.76 7.45 -3.20
CA LYS A 167 26.22 7.27 -3.15
C LYS A 167 26.56 7.08 -1.68
N GLY A 168 27.08 5.90 -1.34
CA GLY A 168 27.38 5.54 0.04
C GLY A 168 28.21 6.63 0.73
N GLU A 169 27.82 6.95 1.95
CA GLU A 169 28.68 7.62 2.94
C GLU A 169 29.73 6.63 3.49
#